data_AF-A0A1G0XBB1-F1
#
_entry.id   AF-A0A1G0XBB1-F1
#
_cell.length_a   1.000
_cell.length_b   1.000
_cell.length_c   1.000
_cell.angle_alpha   90.00
_cell.angle_beta   90.00
_cell.angle_gamma   90.00
#
_symmetry.space_group_name_H-M   'P 1'
#
loop_
_entity.id
_entity.type
_entity.pdbx_description
1 polymer ?
#
loop_
_entity_poly.entity_id
_entity_poly.type
_entity_poly.pdbx_seq_one_letter_code
_entity_poly.pdbx_strand_id
1 'polypeptide(L)'
;MLLLSKKNNGFILLSTVIILSTILLLLLDFLKFLNLNIKLYNNIYINYQEFYLLENSAKNISINIDKFALPKCVISNKINYYMQKEDLLKIGCQYKYKNKDFAYLINDLGSFPCLKIKNKNVETGSYHWLVNIMINNRILTLRVAYPIKTPECTTLNSMIINSGILSRWEY
;
A
#
# COMPACT_ATOMS: atom_id res chain seq x y z
N MET A 1 7.85 -74.49 -22.70
CA MET A 1 8.29 -73.12 -23.06
C MET A 1 7.15 -72.08 -23.16
N LEU A 2 5.87 -72.48 -23.23
CA LEU A 2 4.71 -71.56 -23.37
C LEU A 2 4.15 -70.96 -22.06
N LEU A 3 4.57 -71.44 -20.89
CA LEU A 3 4.08 -70.94 -19.58
C LEU A 3 4.82 -69.69 -19.08
N LEU A 4 6.02 -69.39 -19.61
CA LEU A 4 6.79 -68.19 -19.26
C LEU A 4 6.26 -66.91 -19.95
N SER A 5 5.64 -67.02 -21.13
CA SER A 5 5.14 -65.83 -21.85
C SER A 5 3.84 -65.27 -21.27
N LYS A 6 2.92 -66.12 -20.78
CA LYS A 6 1.68 -65.68 -20.12
C LYS A 6 1.93 -64.93 -18.80
N LYS A 7 2.95 -65.33 -18.04
CA LYS A 7 3.35 -64.68 -16.78
C LYS A 7 3.96 -63.29 -17.01
N ASN A 8 4.72 -63.14 -18.10
CA ASN A 8 5.29 -61.85 -18.51
C ASN A 8 4.22 -60.85 -18.97
N ASN A 9 3.15 -61.29 -19.64
CA ASN A 9 2.09 -60.39 -20.09
C ASN A 9 1.34 -59.73 -18.93
N GLY A 10 1.10 -60.46 -17.84
CA GLY A 10 0.49 -59.89 -16.62
C GLY A 10 1.38 -58.85 -15.94
N PHE A 11 2.70 -59.09 -15.92
CA PHE A 11 3.67 -58.14 -15.36
C PHE A 11 3.78 -56.87 -16.21
N ILE A 12 3.76 -57.00 -17.55
CA ILE A 12 3.76 -55.86 -18.49
C ILE A 12 2.48 -55.03 -18.34
N LEU A 13 1.33 -55.68 -18.16
CA LEU A 13 0.07 -54.96 -17.95
C LEU A 13 0.06 -54.22 -16.61
N LEU A 14 0.55 -54.86 -15.53
CA LEU A 14 0.65 -54.22 -14.23
C LEU A 14 1.61 -53.01 -14.26
N SER A 15 2.78 -53.14 -14.89
CA SER A 15 3.75 -52.05 -14.97
C SER A 15 3.21 -50.88 -15.79
N THR A 16 2.51 -51.14 -16.89
CA THR A 16 1.88 -50.07 -17.69
C THR A 16 0.76 -49.37 -16.92
N VAL A 17 -0.08 -50.09 -16.17
CA VAL A 17 -1.10 -49.47 -15.30
C VAL A 17 -0.45 -48.61 -14.20
N ILE A 18 0.64 -49.08 -13.59
CA ILE A 18 1.37 -48.29 -12.58
C ILE A 18 1.95 -47.02 -13.21
N ILE A 19 2.60 -47.13 -14.37
CA ILE A 19 3.19 -45.97 -15.07
C ILE A 19 2.09 -44.98 -15.52
N LEU A 20 0.97 -45.47 -16.05
CA LEU A 20 -0.16 -44.62 -16.41
C LEU A 20 -0.76 -43.93 -15.18
N SER A 21 -0.89 -44.65 -14.08
CA SER A 21 -1.39 -44.09 -12.82
C SER A 21 -0.45 -43.02 -12.26
N THR A 22 0.87 -43.21 -12.32
CA THR A 22 1.82 -42.20 -11.84
C THR A 22 1.81 -40.96 -12.73
N ILE A 23 1.71 -41.13 -14.05
CA ILE A 23 1.56 -40.01 -15.00
C ILE A 23 0.26 -39.22 -14.70
N LEU A 24 -0.84 -39.91 -14.47
CA LEU A 24 -2.13 -39.29 -14.13
C LEU A 24 -2.05 -38.52 -12.80
N LEU A 25 -1.43 -39.08 -11.77
CA LEU A 25 -1.22 -38.39 -10.50
C LEU A 25 -0.36 -37.14 -10.67
N LEU A 26 0.72 -37.23 -11.44
CA LEU A 26 1.61 -36.10 -11.70
C LEU A 26 0.90 -34.99 -12.48
N LEU A 27 0.03 -35.34 -13.43
CA LEU A 27 -0.85 -34.39 -14.13
C LEU A 27 -1.84 -33.70 -13.17
N LEU A 28 -2.46 -34.45 -12.25
CA LEU A 28 -3.38 -33.90 -11.25
C LEU A 28 -2.67 -32.92 -10.31
N ASP A 29 -1.47 -33.25 -9.87
CA ASP A 29 -0.70 -32.37 -8.99
C ASP A 29 -0.23 -31.11 -9.72
N PHE A 30 0.14 -31.21 -11.00
CA PHE A 30 0.43 -30.05 -11.83
C PHE A 30 -0.78 -29.12 -11.99
N LEU A 31 -1.98 -29.68 -12.23
CA LEU A 31 -3.21 -28.90 -12.31
C LEU A 31 -3.55 -28.19 -10.99
N LYS A 32 -3.37 -28.88 -9.85
CA LYS A 32 -3.54 -28.26 -8.52
C LYS A 32 -2.56 -27.11 -8.31
N PHE A 33 -1.29 -27.31 -8.66
CA PHE A 33 -0.26 -26.29 -8.57
C PHE A 33 -0.59 -25.05 -9.41
N LEU A 34 -1.02 -25.24 -10.67
CA LEU A 34 -1.46 -24.14 -11.52
C LEU A 34 -2.62 -23.35 -10.91
N ASN A 35 -3.65 -24.05 -10.39
CA ASN A 35 -4.80 -23.40 -9.77
C ASN A 35 -4.40 -22.56 -8.54
N LEU A 36 -3.49 -23.08 -7.71
CA LEU A 36 -2.96 -22.34 -6.56
C LEU A 36 -2.21 -21.08 -7.01
N ASN A 37 -1.36 -21.18 -8.03
CA ASN A 37 -0.62 -20.02 -8.54
C ASN A 37 -1.54 -18.95 -9.12
N ILE A 38 -2.58 -19.34 -9.86
CA ILE A 38 -3.57 -18.38 -10.38
C ILE A 38 -4.28 -17.66 -9.22
N LYS A 39 -4.68 -18.38 -8.18
CA LYS A 39 -5.30 -17.76 -6.99
C LYS A 39 -4.37 -16.80 -6.27
N LEU A 40 -3.11 -17.17 -6.10
CA LEU A 40 -2.09 -16.31 -5.50
C LEU A 40 -1.89 -15.04 -6.32
N TYR A 41 -1.73 -15.18 -7.64
CA TYR A 41 -1.56 -14.04 -8.54
C TYR A 41 -2.76 -13.10 -8.50
N ASN A 42 -3.99 -13.64 -8.54
CA ASN A 42 -5.21 -12.84 -8.45
C ASN A 42 -5.29 -12.09 -7.11
N ASN A 43 -4.92 -12.72 -6.00
CA ASN A 43 -4.92 -12.04 -4.70
C ASN A 43 -3.89 -10.90 -4.66
N ILE A 44 -2.68 -11.13 -5.17
CA ILE A 44 -1.65 -10.09 -5.29
C ILE A 44 -2.16 -8.93 -6.16
N TYR A 45 -2.76 -9.25 -7.31
CA TYR A 45 -3.31 -8.26 -8.23
C TYR A 45 -4.40 -7.40 -7.58
N ILE A 46 -5.34 -8.02 -6.86
CA ILE A 46 -6.41 -7.31 -6.14
C ILE A 46 -5.81 -6.41 -5.06
N ASN A 47 -4.88 -6.92 -4.25
CA ASN A 47 -4.23 -6.13 -3.20
C ASN A 47 -3.47 -4.93 -3.77
N TYR A 48 -2.79 -5.12 -4.89
CA TYR A 48 -2.09 -4.06 -5.60
C TYR A 48 -3.09 -3.01 -6.09
N GLN A 49 -4.18 -3.40 -6.76
CA GLN A 49 -5.22 -2.46 -7.20
C GLN A 49 -5.81 -1.62 -6.04
N GLU A 50 -6.09 -2.24 -4.90
CA GLU A 50 -6.58 -1.53 -3.73
C GLU A 50 -5.56 -0.53 -3.17
N PHE A 51 -4.29 -0.93 -3.13
CA PHE A 51 -3.20 -0.06 -2.71
C PHE A 51 -3.11 1.18 -3.62
N TYR A 52 -3.13 0.99 -4.95
CA TYR A 52 -3.08 2.10 -5.92
C TYR A 52 -4.27 3.05 -5.80
N LEU A 53 -5.46 2.52 -5.51
CA LEU A 53 -6.64 3.36 -5.29
C LEU A 53 -6.46 4.22 -4.04
N LEU A 54 -5.91 3.65 -2.98
CA LEU A 54 -5.70 4.33 -1.72
C LEU A 54 -4.57 5.38 -1.83
N GLU A 55 -3.46 5.05 -2.50
CA GLU A 55 -2.38 6.01 -2.81
C GLU A 55 -2.87 7.18 -3.66
N ASN A 56 -3.61 6.91 -4.74
CA ASN A 56 -4.18 7.96 -5.59
C ASN A 56 -5.15 8.85 -4.83
N SER A 57 -5.96 8.26 -3.93
CA SER A 57 -6.89 9.01 -3.09
C SER A 57 -6.14 9.90 -2.10
N ALA A 58 -5.11 9.37 -1.44
CA ALA A 58 -4.25 10.12 -0.54
C ALA A 58 -3.53 11.27 -1.26
N LYS A 59 -3.02 11.01 -2.46
CA LYS A 59 -2.40 12.02 -3.32
C LYS A 59 -3.40 13.11 -3.72
N ASN A 60 -4.63 12.74 -4.06
CA ASN A 60 -5.67 13.71 -4.41
C ASN A 60 -6.03 14.63 -3.23
N ILE A 61 -6.14 14.06 -2.03
CA ILE A 61 -6.36 14.82 -0.79
C ILE A 61 -5.17 15.75 -0.53
N SER A 62 -3.95 15.23 -0.69
CA SER A 62 -2.71 15.99 -0.49
C SER A 62 -2.63 17.18 -1.44
N ILE A 63 -2.85 16.99 -2.74
CA ILE A 63 -2.78 18.08 -3.72
C ILE A 63 -3.84 19.15 -3.46
N ASN A 64 -5.03 18.75 -3.03
CA ASN A 64 -6.15 19.65 -2.77
C ASN A 64 -6.36 19.89 -1.27
N ILE A 65 -5.27 19.99 -0.49
CA ILE A 65 -5.30 20.04 0.97
C ILE A 65 -6.28 21.11 1.48
N ASP A 66 -6.31 22.29 0.85
CA ASP A 66 -7.18 23.42 1.21
C ASP A 66 -8.67 23.07 1.17
N LYS A 67 -9.08 22.17 0.28
CA LYS A 67 -10.47 21.71 0.14
C LYS A 67 -10.83 20.66 1.19
N PHE A 68 -9.86 19.82 1.56
CA PHE A 68 -10.09 18.67 2.44
C PHE A 68 -9.78 18.97 3.91
N ALA A 69 -8.99 20.01 4.19
CA ALA A 69 -8.62 20.50 5.51
C ALA A 69 -9.76 21.27 6.19
N LEU A 70 -10.94 20.66 6.25
CA LEU A 70 -12.08 21.19 6.99
C LEU A 70 -11.76 21.13 8.50
N PRO A 71 -12.23 22.09 9.32
CA PRO A 71 -11.90 22.14 10.75
C PRO A 71 -12.21 20.86 11.55
N LYS A 72 -13.18 20.05 11.09
CA LYS A 72 -13.55 18.76 11.70
C LYS A 72 -12.63 17.60 11.29
N CYS A 73 -11.96 17.73 10.14
CA CYS A 73 -11.09 16.71 9.55
C CYS A 73 -9.60 17.01 9.77
N VAL A 74 -9.28 18.04 10.55
CA VAL A 74 -7.92 18.50 10.83
C VAL A 74 -7.66 18.46 12.33
N ILE A 75 -6.52 17.91 12.73
CA ILE A 75 -6.06 17.88 14.12
C ILE A 75 -4.69 18.53 14.21
N SER A 76 -4.56 19.57 15.03
CA SER A 76 -3.34 20.39 15.13
C SER A 76 -2.47 20.14 16.37
N ASN A 77 -2.91 19.31 17.34
CA ASN A 77 -2.26 19.22 18.65
C ASN A 77 -1.91 17.80 19.13
N LYS A 78 -2.07 16.77 18.29
CA LYS A 78 -1.64 15.41 18.61
C LYS A 78 -0.48 15.04 17.71
N ILE A 79 0.74 15.12 18.25
CA ILE A 79 1.94 14.52 17.64
C ILE A 79 1.86 13.00 17.86
N ASN A 80 0.76 12.38 17.42
CA ASN A 80 0.73 10.95 17.20
C ASN A 80 1.03 10.77 15.71
N TYR A 81 2.30 10.46 15.43
CA TYR A 81 2.74 10.05 14.10
C TYR A 81 1.98 8.79 13.63
N TYR A 82 1.44 8.04 14.59
CA TYR A 82 0.68 6.81 14.40
C TYR A 82 -0.79 7.04 14.77
N MET A 83 -1.61 7.23 13.75
CA MET A 83 -3.06 7.18 13.91
C MET A 83 -3.48 5.72 14.05
N GLN A 84 -4.16 5.38 15.14
CA GLN A 84 -4.78 4.07 15.25
C GLN A 84 -6.07 4.06 14.42
N LYS A 85 -6.50 2.87 14.01
CA LYS A 85 -7.71 2.66 13.20
C LYS A 85 -8.93 3.30 13.86
N GLU A 86 -9.01 3.23 15.17
CA GLU A 86 -10.09 3.77 16.00
C GLU A 86 -10.18 5.29 15.89
N ASP A 87 -9.05 5.99 15.74
CA ASP A 87 -9.02 7.45 15.62
C ASP A 87 -9.60 7.91 14.28
N LEU A 88 -9.23 7.22 13.18
CA LEU A 88 -9.78 7.45 11.84
C LEU A 88 -11.28 7.16 11.76
N LEU A 89 -11.76 6.16 12.49
CA LEU A 89 -13.20 5.83 12.51
C LEU A 89 -14.02 6.80 13.36
N LYS A 90 -13.46 7.34 14.43
CA LYS A 90 -14.19 8.23 15.37
C LYS A 90 -14.18 9.69 14.94
N ILE A 91 -13.05 10.17 14.42
CA ILE A 91 -12.78 11.59 14.17
C ILE A 91 -12.52 11.86 12.69
N GLY A 92 -12.24 10.81 11.90
CA GLY A 92 -12.01 10.95 10.47
C GLY A 92 -13.27 11.35 9.70
N CYS A 93 -13.04 11.96 8.55
CA CYS A 93 -14.06 12.35 7.59
C CYS A 93 -14.18 11.31 6.47
N GLN A 94 -15.34 11.24 5.84
CA GLN A 94 -15.59 10.32 4.75
C GLN A 94 -15.33 10.99 3.39
N TYR A 95 -14.69 10.26 2.49
CA TYR A 95 -14.40 10.68 1.13
C TYR A 95 -14.71 9.54 0.17
N LYS A 96 -15.47 9.83 -0.89
CA LYS A 96 -15.83 8.85 -1.91
C LYS A 96 -15.01 9.06 -3.17
N TYR A 97 -14.35 8.01 -3.64
CA TYR A 97 -13.56 8.03 -4.87
C TYR A 97 -13.70 6.71 -5.63
N LYS A 98 -14.02 6.79 -6.94
CA LYS A 98 -14.23 5.62 -7.81
C LYS A 98 -15.13 4.54 -7.17
N ASN A 99 -16.26 4.96 -6.60
CA ASN A 99 -17.24 4.11 -5.91
C ASN A 99 -16.75 3.37 -4.66
N LYS A 100 -15.59 3.78 -4.10
CA LYS A 100 -15.13 3.30 -2.80
C LYS A 100 -15.19 4.43 -1.77
N ASP A 101 -15.56 4.07 -0.55
CA ASP A 101 -15.61 5.00 0.57
C ASP A 101 -14.32 4.87 1.38
N PHE A 102 -13.71 6.01 1.64
CA PHE A 102 -12.47 6.15 2.39
C PHE A 102 -12.74 6.98 3.63
N ALA A 103 -12.09 6.63 4.74
CA ALA A 103 -11.98 7.52 5.89
C ALA A 103 -10.65 8.26 5.80
N TYR A 104 -10.63 9.55 6.08
CA TYR A 104 -9.40 10.35 6.06
C TYR A 104 -9.33 11.32 7.23
N LEU A 105 -8.12 11.67 7.62
CA LEU A 105 -7.84 12.59 8.70
C LEU A 105 -6.50 13.27 8.47
N ILE A 106 -6.47 14.60 8.59
CA ILE A 106 -5.29 15.40 8.31
C ILE A 106 -4.71 15.89 9.64
N ASN A 107 -3.44 15.59 9.90
CA ASN A 107 -2.74 16.19 11.02
C ASN A 107 -1.93 17.37 10.51
N ASP A 108 -2.14 18.51 11.15
CA ASP A 108 -1.31 19.68 10.95
C ASP A 108 -0.05 19.53 11.80
N LEU A 109 1.11 19.42 11.16
CA LEU A 109 2.40 19.34 11.85
C LEU A 109 3.05 20.71 12.03
N GLY A 110 2.48 21.76 11.42
CA GLY A 110 3.00 23.12 11.48
C GLY A 110 4.26 23.36 10.64
N SER A 111 4.93 24.46 10.96
CA SER A 111 6.08 24.96 10.22
C SER A 111 7.43 24.52 10.80
N PHE A 112 8.35 24.15 9.94
CA PHE A 112 9.71 23.70 10.24
C PHE A 112 10.73 24.61 9.55
N PRO A 113 11.29 25.62 10.23
CA PRO A 113 12.19 26.60 9.60
C PRO A 113 13.52 26.00 9.14
N CYS A 114 13.96 24.91 9.77
CA CYS A 114 15.24 24.25 9.46
C CYS A 114 15.15 23.17 8.37
N LEU A 115 13.93 22.79 7.99
CA LEU A 115 13.66 21.96 6.82
C LEU A 115 13.34 22.91 5.66
N LYS A 116 14.33 23.14 4.80
CA LYS A 116 14.23 24.13 3.76
C LYS A 116 13.76 23.51 2.45
N ILE A 117 12.90 24.20 1.73
CA ILE A 117 12.50 23.88 0.36
C ILE A 117 13.12 24.93 -0.56
N LYS A 118 13.84 24.46 -1.59
CA LYS A 118 14.46 25.32 -2.60
C LYS A 118 13.50 25.52 -3.78
N ASN A 119 13.06 26.76 -4.01
CA ASN A 119 12.24 27.12 -5.16
C ASN A 119 12.87 28.31 -5.90
N LYS A 120 13.25 28.12 -7.18
CA LYS A 120 13.83 29.17 -8.05
C LYS A 120 14.92 30.01 -7.36
N ASN A 121 15.87 29.33 -6.69
CA ASN A 121 17.00 29.90 -5.94
C ASN A 121 16.70 30.56 -4.58
N VAL A 122 15.45 30.56 -4.13
CA VAL A 122 15.09 30.99 -2.78
C VAL A 122 14.92 29.76 -1.89
N GLU A 123 15.57 29.78 -0.72
CA GLU A 123 15.33 28.80 0.33
C GLU A 123 14.29 29.33 1.30
N THR A 124 13.23 28.56 1.50
CA THR A 124 12.15 28.88 2.45
C THR A 124 11.97 27.70 3.39
N GLY A 125 11.49 27.91 4.62
CA GLY A 125 11.13 26.80 5.48
C GLY A 125 9.94 26.03 4.93
N SER A 126 9.63 24.91 5.56
CA SER A 126 8.56 24.02 5.12
C SER A 126 7.40 23.98 6.09
N TYR A 127 6.19 23.87 5.58
CA TYR A 127 4.98 23.56 6.33
C TYR A 127 4.62 22.13 6.06
N HIS A 128 4.34 21.35 7.10
CA HIS A 128 4.11 19.92 6.96
C HIS A 128 2.68 19.53 7.33
N TRP A 129 2.11 18.68 6.50
CA TRP A 129 0.86 17.98 6.74
C TRP A 129 1.10 16.48 6.79
N LEU A 130 0.31 15.79 7.59
CA LEU A 130 0.26 14.33 7.63
C LEU A 130 -1.14 13.88 7.24
N VAL A 131 -1.30 13.37 6.03
CA VAL A 131 -2.58 12.89 5.50
C VAL A 131 -2.71 11.41 5.81
N ASN A 132 -3.66 11.05 6.66
CA ASN A 132 -4.01 9.66 6.94
C ASN A 132 -5.27 9.30 6.15
N ILE A 133 -5.24 8.17 5.46
CA ILE A 133 -6.39 7.63 4.73
C ILE A 133 -6.55 6.14 5.03
N MET A 134 -7.79 5.66 5.03
CA MET A 134 -8.10 4.26 5.30
C MET A 134 -9.15 3.71 4.34
N ILE A 135 -8.94 2.46 3.92
CA ILE A 135 -9.97 1.61 3.28
C ILE A 135 -9.88 0.18 3.80
N ASN A 136 -11.00 -0.48 4.09
CA ASN A 136 -11.04 -1.91 4.44
C ASN A 136 -9.96 -2.34 5.47
N ASN A 137 -9.78 -1.56 6.54
CA ASN A 137 -8.76 -1.73 7.59
C ASN A 137 -7.29 -1.49 7.18
N ARG A 138 -7.02 -1.08 5.95
CA ARG A 138 -5.68 -0.66 5.52
C ARG A 138 -5.55 0.85 5.67
N ILE A 139 -4.47 1.29 6.30
CA ILE A 139 -4.19 2.71 6.53
C ILE A 139 -2.96 3.08 5.70
N LEU A 140 -2.96 4.26 5.11
CA LEU A 140 -1.77 4.90 4.55
C LEU A 140 -1.64 6.28 5.12
N THR A 141 -0.41 6.63 5.43
CA THR A 141 -0.05 7.93 5.95
C THR A 141 0.92 8.60 4.99
N LEU A 142 0.54 9.72 4.41
CA LEU A 142 1.40 10.52 3.54
C LEU A 142 1.83 11.80 4.25
N ARG A 143 3.14 12.04 4.31
CA ARG A 143 3.68 13.34 4.72
C ARG A 143 3.84 14.24 3.51
N VAL A 144 3.31 15.45 3.59
CA VAL A 144 3.34 16.45 2.53
C VAL A 144 4.02 17.71 3.07
N ALA A 145 4.86 18.34 2.27
CA ALA A 145 5.57 19.56 2.63
C ALA A 145 5.38 20.67 1.59
N TYR A 146 5.06 21.87 2.06
CA TYR A 146 4.90 23.05 1.22
C TYR A 146 5.88 24.15 1.65
N PRO A 147 6.40 24.95 0.71
CA PRO A 147 7.25 26.09 1.06
C PRO A 147 6.42 27.15 1.78
N ILE A 148 6.96 27.69 2.88
CA ILE A 148 6.35 28.77 3.65
C ILE A 148 7.42 29.77 4.10
N LYS A 149 7.04 31.03 4.21
CA LYS A 149 7.88 32.06 4.82
C LYS A 149 7.91 31.83 6.33
N THR A 150 8.99 31.24 6.82
CA THR A 150 9.23 31.01 8.25
C THR A 150 10.33 31.92 8.78
N PRO A 151 10.40 32.14 10.11
CA PRO A 151 11.58 32.75 10.73
C PRO A 151 12.85 31.97 10.39
N GLU A 152 14.00 32.63 10.54
CA GLU A 152 15.29 32.01 10.29
C GLU A 152 15.51 30.79 11.21
N CYS A 153 16.12 29.76 10.64
CA CYS A 153 16.52 28.58 11.41
C CYS A 153 17.63 28.97 12.38
N THR A 154 17.39 28.78 13.67
CA THR A 154 18.36 29.08 14.74
C THR A 154 19.49 28.04 14.83
N THR A 155 19.34 26.88 14.19
CA THR A 155 20.35 25.83 14.18
C THR A 155 21.23 25.91 12.93
N LEU A 156 22.54 25.68 13.08
CA LEU A 156 23.50 25.63 11.97
C LEU A 156 23.19 24.54 10.93
N ASN A 157 22.46 23.50 11.32
CA ASN A 157 22.15 22.36 10.46
C ASN A 157 20.78 22.54 9.80
N SER A 158 20.73 23.23 8.66
CA SER A 158 19.55 23.20 7.78
C SER A 158 19.64 22.05 6.78
N MET A 159 18.54 21.32 6.61
CA MET A 159 18.44 20.27 5.58
C MET A 159 17.51 20.75 4.46
N ILE A 160 17.91 20.50 3.21
CA ILE A 160 17.09 20.80 2.04
C ILE A 160 16.23 19.57 1.71
N ILE A 161 14.93 19.78 1.59
CA ILE A 161 13.94 18.78 1.21
C ILE A 161 13.20 19.22 -0.06
N ASN A 162 12.64 18.26 -0.79
CA ASN A 162 11.78 18.55 -1.92
C ASN A 162 10.39 18.99 -1.45
N SER A 163 9.74 19.89 -2.20
CA SER A 163 8.32 20.19 -1.98
C SER A 163 7.44 19.03 -2.45
N GLY A 164 6.28 18.89 -1.83
CA GLY A 164 5.26 17.89 -2.19
C GLY A 164 5.27 16.70 -1.26
N ILE A 165 4.95 15.51 -1.80
CA ILE A 165 4.81 14.28 -1.03
C ILE A 165 6.21 13.76 -0.70
N LEU A 166 6.53 13.66 0.59
CA LEU A 166 7.82 13.18 1.11
C LEU A 166 7.84 11.66 1.37
N SER A 167 6.69 11.00 1.18
CA SER A 167 6.42 9.56 1.25
C SER A 167 7.12 8.79 2.39
N ARG A 168 6.33 8.39 3.39
CA ARG A 168 6.67 7.31 4.33
C ARG A 168 5.60 6.24 4.18
N TRP A 169 6.00 5.01 3.90
CA TRP A 169 5.09 3.88 3.67
C TRP A 169 5.20 3.01 4.92
N GLU A 170 4.18 3.01 5.76
CA GLU A 170 4.10 2.09 6.89
C GLU A 170 2.90 1.17 6.65
N TYR A 171 3.18 -0.14 6.60
CA TYR A 171 2.22 -1.23 6.51
C TYR A 171 1.99 -1.83 7.89
#